data_AF-A0A1W1CYG7-F1
#
_entry.id   AF-A0A1W1CYG7-F1
#
_cell.length_a   1.000
_cell.length_b   1.000
_cell.length_c   1.000
_cell.angle_alpha   90.00
_cell.angle_beta   90.00
_cell.angle_gamma   90.00
#
_symmetry.space_group_name_H-M   'P 1'
#
loop_
_entity.id
_entity.type
_entity.pdbx_description
1 polymer ?
#
loop_
_entity_poly.entity_id
_entity_poly.type
_entity_poly.pdbx_seq_one_letter_code
_entity_poly.pdbx_strand_id
1 'polypeptide(L)'
;MLEYFSIFGGLYGVLDIDYFDDFFKVIETHFVHTFEMYENLVSPSYIIDTPYRELLMAIAQGDGKFYKAFRKAKLSDRVGEMLVKDLLDKGVLRMEYSRESPLRRHSKHKLKKEHRAYVIQDKLRFNKPFLRFWFAFVSPYQRLLREGKKEAFMENFRQHYERLRSLVFEELCNALLLESSKEKIFSSGSYWNIHSEFDVLAITEKKKIILGECKYKERKVCKNELTKLEYKAMASNIPVETYVLFSKSGFSKELLASSSKNLRLFDLASLSILL
;
A
#
# COMPACT_ATOMS: atom_id res chain seq x y z
N MET A 1 -7.15 11.95 -11.55
CA MET A 1 -6.87 12.49 -10.20
C MET A 1 -6.13 11.49 -9.29
N LEU A 2 -6.66 10.29 -9.00
CA LEU A 2 -5.98 9.31 -8.14
C LEU A 2 -4.59 8.89 -8.66
N GLU A 3 -4.45 8.75 -9.98
CA GLU A 3 -3.18 8.39 -10.63
C GLU A 3 -2.11 9.44 -10.37
N TYR A 4 -2.44 10.71 -10.61
CA TYR A 4 -1.59 11.85 -10.29
C TYR A 4 -1.28 11.93 -8.79
N PHE A 5 -2.27 11.76 -7.91
CA PHE A 5 -2.03 11.74 -6.46
C PHE A 5 -1.07 10.62 -6.05
N SER A 6 -1.15 9.44 -6.66
CA SER A 6 -0.26 8.32 -6.34
C SER A 6 1.22 8.57 -6.67
N ILE A 7 1.51 9.65 -7.41
CA ILE A 7 2.85 10.03 -7.84
C ILE A 7 3.27 11.38 -7.26
N PHE A 8 2.41 12.38 -7.31
CA PHE A 8 2.73 13.75 -6.89
C PHE A 8 2.14 14.10 -5.51
N GLY A 9 1.41 13.17 -4.88
CA GLY A 9 0.85 13.36 -3.55
C GLY A 9 1.93 13.76 -2.54
N GLY A 10 1.67 14.84 -1.81
CA GLY A 10 2.63 15.45 -0.88
C GLY A 10 3.52 16.54 -1.49
N LEU A 11 3.31 16.90 -2.77
CA LEU A 11 3.95 18.03 -3.47
C LEU A 11 2.97 19.17 -3.84
N TYR A 12 1.82 19.23 -3.18
CA TYR A 12 0.79 20.24 -3.45
C TYR A 12 1.34 21.66 -3.35
N GLY A 13 1.04 22.50 -4.34
CA GLY A 13 1.48 23.90 -4.39
C GLY A 13 2.93 24.11 -4.83
N VAL A 14 3.69 23.04 -5.08
CA VAL A 14 5.07 23.10 -5.59
C VAL A 14 5.12 22.96 -7.11
N LEU A 15 4.16 22.22 -7.68
CA LEU A 15 4.09 21.90 -9.09
C LEU A 15 2.76 22.40 -9.66
N ASP A 16 2.83 23.10 -10.79
CA ASP A 16 1.68 23.32 -11.65
C ASP A 16 1.63 22.14 -12.63
N ILE A 17 0.73 21.19 -12.36
CA ILE A 17 0.59 19.98 -13.18
C ILE A 17 -0.65 20.17 -14.05
N ASP A 18 -0.45 20.21 -15.36
CA ASP A 18 -1.57 20.16 -16.29
C ASP A 18 -2.17 18.74 -16.28
N TYR A 19 -3.35 18.61 -15.66
CA TYR A 19 -4.04 17.33 -15.52
C TYR A 19 -4.73 16.86 -16.80
N PHE A 20 -4.72 17.65 -17.87
CA PHE A 20 -5.40 17.34 -19.14
C PHE A 20 -4.53 16.58 -20.14
N ASP A 21 -3.23 16.46 -19.87
CA ASP A 21 -2.29 15.73 -20.72
C ASP A 21 -2.33 14.21 -20.49
N ASP A 22 -1.84 13.45 -21.49
CA ASP A 22 -1.62 12.00 -21.36
C ASP A 22 -0.71 11.71 -20.17
N PHE A 23 -1.21 10.92 -19.22
CA PHE A 23 -0.53 10.67 -17.95
C PHE A 23 0.90 10.15 -18.12
N PHE A 24 1.15 9.25 -19.07
CA PHE A 24 2.49 8.73 -19.30
C PHE A 24 3.40 9.78 -19.93
N LYS A 25 2.88 10.62 -20.82
CA LYS A 25 3.60 11.76 -21.37
C LYS A 25 3.95 12.80 -20.30
N VAL A 26 3.07 13.04 -19.32
CA VAL A 26 3.38 13.89 -18.15
C VAL A 26 4.56 13.29 -17.39
N ILE A 27 4.51 12.01 -17.03
CA ILE A 27 5.61 11.35 -16.31
C ILE A 27 6.92 11.41 -17.10
N GLU A 28 6.85 11.18 -18.41
CA GLU A 28 8.01 11.30 -19.29
C GLU A 28 8.59 12.71 -19.27
N THR A 29 7.77 13.75 -19.48
CA THR A 29 8.23 15.14 -19.50
C THR A 29 8.85 15.56 -18.18
N HIS A 30 8.17 15.28 -17.07
CA HIS A 30 8.57 15.75 -15.76
C HIS A 30 9.80 15.02 -15.22
N PHE A 31 9.91 13.70 -15.42
CA PHE A 31 11.02 12.93 -14.86
C PHE A 31 12.18 12.68 -15.83
N VAL A 32 12.09 13.11 -17.08
CA VAL A 32 13.20 13.06 -18.04
C VAL A 32 13.73 14.46 -18.37
N HIS A 33 12.85 15.44 -18.64
CA HIS A 33 13.29 16.78 -19.06
C HIS A 33 13.51 17.76 -17.89
N THR A 34 12.90 17.51 -16.73
CA THR A 34 13.07 18.34 -15.52
C THR A 34 13.53 17.53 -14.30
N PHE A 35 14.33 16.49 -14.56
CA PHE A 35 14.80 15.53 -13.54
C PHE A 35 15.39 16.20 -12.28
N GLU A 36 16.28 17.18 -12.46
CA GLU A 36 16.96 17.87 -11.35
C GLU A 36 15.98 18.63 -10.45
N MET A 37 14.94 19.25 -11.02
CA MET A 37 13.89 19.89 -10.24
C MET A 37 13.22 18.90 -9.30
N TYR A 38 12.83 17.72 -9.81
CA TYR A 38 12.16 16.69 -9.00
C TYR A 38 13.09 16.04 -7.97
N GLU A 39 14.36 15.89 -8.31
CA GLU A 39 15.37 15.42 -7.36
C GLU A 39 15.48 16.36 -6.15
N ASN A 40 15.47 17.67 -6.39
CA ASN A 40 15.49 18.68 -5.33
C ASN A 40 14.23 18.68 -4.44
N LEU A 41 13.13 18.04 -4.88
CA LEU A 41 11.94 17.84 -4.06
C LEU A 41 12.05 16.65 -3.10
N VAL A 42 13.07 15.81 -3.27
CA VAL A 42 13.34 14.71 -2.33
C VAL A 42 13.98 15.28 -1.07
N SER A 43 13.23 15.23 0.02
CA SER A 43 13.63 15.82 1.29
C SER A 43 13.42 14.83 2.45
N PRO A 44 14.38 14.72 3.40
CA PRO A 44 15.68 15.41 3.42
C PRO A 44 16.62 14.99 2.28
N SER A 45 17.48 15.88 1.78
CA SER A 45 18.28 15.61 0.57
C SER A 45 19.20 14.40 0.70
N TYR A 46 19.77 14.15 1.89
CA TYR A 46 20.70 13.03 2.13
C TYR A 46 20.06 11.64 1.95
N ILE A 47 18.72 11.53 1.92
CA ILE A 47 18.07 10.21 1.81
C ILE A 47 18.18 9.61 0.40
N ILE A 48 18.65 10.38 -0.59
CA ILE A 48 18.98 9.89 -1.93
C ILE A 48 20.33 9.16 -1.98
N ASP A 49 21.12 9.24 -0.90
CA ASP A 49 22.44 8.63 -0.82
C ASP A 49 22.43 7.30 -0.05
N THR A 50 23.49 6.52 -0.24
CA THR A 50 23.71 5.29 0.52
C THR A 50 23.99 5.63 2.00
N PRO A 51 23.45 4.88 2.98
CA PRO A 51 22.63 3.66 2.83
C PRO A 51 21.11 3.87 2.79
N TYR A 52 20.62 5.12 2.88
CA TYR A 52 19.19 5.43 2.91
C TYR A 52 18.48 5.05 1.61
N ARG A 53 19.11 5.34 0.46
CA ARG A 53 18.56 5.05 -0.86
C ARG A 53 18.21 3.58 -1.01
N GLU A 54 19.13 2.68 -0.67
CA GLU A 54 18.94 1.23 -0.83
C GLU A 54 17.82 0.72 0.10
N LEU A 55 17.74 1.24 1.32
CA LEU A 55 16.66 0.95 2.25
C LEU A 55 15.30 1.42 1.72
N LEU A 56 15.20 2.67 1.28
CA LEU A 56 13.97 3.26 0.77
C LEU A 56 13.52 2.57 -0.53
N MET A 57 14.45 2.22 -1.43
CA MET A 57 14.17 1.40 -2.61
C MET A 57 13.63 0.02 -2.23
N ALA A 58 14.24 -0.63 -1.23
CA ALA A 58 13.81 -1.94 -0.76
C ALA A 58 12.38 -1.90 -0.19
N ILE A 59 12.05 -0.86 0.59
CA ILE A 59 10.70 -0.63 1.14
C ILE A 59 9.71 -0.34 0.02
N ALA A 60 10.01 0.62 -0.86
CA ALA A 60 9.09 1.12 -1.88
C ALA A 60 8.70 0.03 -2.90
N GLN A 61 9.63 -0.87 -3.20
CA GLN A 61 9.41 -1.98 -4.13
C GLN A 61 8.92 -3.28 -3.45
N GLY A 62 8.94 -3.35 -2.12
CA GLY A 62 8.61 -4.54 -1.35
C GLY A 62 7.18 -4.54 -0.78
N ASP A 63 6.93 -5.46 0.16
CA ASP A 63 5.70 -5.54 0.95
C ASP A 63 5.71 -4.62 2.20
N GLY A 64 6.79 -3.85 2.37
CA GLY A 64 7.01 -2.96 3.51
C GLY A 64 7.48 -3.65 4.79
N LYS A 65 7.57 -4.99 4.86
CA LYS A 65 7.94 -5.69 6.10
C LYS A 65 9.35 -5.29 6.56
N PHE A 66 9.43 -4.82 7.80
CA PHE A 66 10.59 -4.17 8.40
C PHE A 66 11.93 -4.91 8.14
N TYR A 67 12.11 -6.13 8.68
CA TYR A 67 13.37 -6.87 8.52
C TYR A 67 13.56 -7.44 7.10
N LYS A 68 12.48 -7.61 6.33
CA LYS A 68 12.60 -8.02 4.92
C LYS A 68 13.21 -6.92 4.07
N ALA A 69 12.87 -5.65 4.35
CA ALA A 69 13.49 -4.51 3.69
C ALA A 69 14.99 -4.44 3.97
N PHE A 70 15.44 -4.68 5.21
CA PHE A 70 16.86 -4.66 5.57
C PHE A 70 17.68 -5.67 4.80
N ARG A 71 17.19 -6.93 4.74
CA ARG A 71 17.84 -7.99 3.97
C ARG A 71 17.94 -7.62 2.49
N LYS A 72 16.87 -7.06 1.90
CA LYS A 72 16.87 -6.62 0.50
C LYS A 72 17.84 -5.45 0.27
N ALA A 73 17.97 -4.54 1.23
CA ALA A 73 18.92 -3.42 1.22
C ALA A 73 20.36 -3.83 1.60
N LYS A 74 20.60 -5.11 1.94
CA LYS A 74 21.88 -5.64 2.42
C LYS A 74 22.41 -4.94 3.68
N LEU A 75 21.49 -4.58 4.58
CA LEU A 75 21.80 -3.94 5.86
C LEU A 75 21.72 -4.95 7.01
N SER A 76 22.55 -4.75 8.05
CA SER A 76 22.37 -5.43 9.33
C SER A 76 21.16 -4.83 10.07
N ASP A 77 20.55 -5.61 10.96
CA ASP A 77 19.37 -5.17 11.71
C ASP A 77 19.64 -3.89 12.50
N ARG A 78 20.79 -3.80 13.19
CA ARG A 78 21.19 -2.59 13.95
C ARG A 78 21.29 -1.34 13.07
N VAL A 79 21.90 -1.45 11.89
CA VAL A 79 22.02 -0.30 10.97
C VAL A 79 20.66 0.05 10.39
N GLY A 80 19.89 -0.96 9.96
CA GLY A 80 18.54 -0.77 9.45
C GLY A 80 17.63 -0.05 10.45
N GLU A 81 17.61 -0.48 11.71
CA GLU A 81 16.84 0.14 12.79
C GLU A 81 17.22 1.60 13.03
N MET A 82 18.53 1.91 13.02
CA MET A 82 19.01 3.29 13.18
C MET A 82 18.55 4.19 12.03
N LEU A 83 18.64 3.72 10.78
CA LEU A 83 18.18 4.48 9.62
C LEU A 83 16.66 4.65 9.62
N VAL A 84 15.92 3.61 9.97
CA VAL A 84 14.46 3.69 10.07
C VAL A 84 14.05 4.68 11.15
N LYS A 85 14.70 4.67 12.32
CA LYS A 85 14.42 5.64 13.37
C LYS A 85 14.55 7.07 12.87
N ASP A 86 15.66 7.39 12.20
CA ASP A 86 15.85 8.71 11.59
C ASP A 86 14.75 9.04 10.56
N LEU A 87 14.42 8.09 9.68
CA LEU A 87 13.36 8.29 8.67
C LEU A 87 11.95 8.47 9.26
N LEU A 88 11.67 7.84 10.40
CA LEU A 88 10.44 8.05 11.16
C LEU A 88 10.45 9.44 11.82
N ASP A 89 11.55 9.82 12.46
CA ASP A 89 11.73 11.12 13.12
C ASP A 89 11.62 12.29 12.13
N LYS A 90 12.10 12.10 10.88
CA LYS A 90 11.96 13.07 9.79
C LYS A 90 10.61 13.06 9.08
N GLY A 91 9.72 12.13 9.44
CA GLY A 91 8.42 11.98 8.79
C GLY A 91 8.49 11.54 7.33
N VAL A 92 9.59 10.92 6.90
CA VAL A 92 9.69 10.29 5.57
C VAL A 92 8.86 9.00 5.54
N LEU A 93 8.99 8.21 6.59
CA LEU A 93 8.26 6.97 6.81
C LEU A 93 7.32 7.09 7.99
N ARG A 94 6.36 6.17 8.06
CA ARG A 94 5.58 5.83 9.26
C ARG A 94 5.54 4.32 9.45
N MET A 95 5.29 3.91 10.68
CA MET A 95 5.01 2.52 11.02
C MET A 95 3.53 2.20 10.80
N GLU A 96 3.27 1.12 10.09
CA GLU A 96 1.99 0.41 10.11
C GLU A 96 2.18 -0.82 11.00
N TYR A 97 1.69 -0.72 12.24
CA TYR A 97 1.86 -1.76 13.24
C TYR A 97 1.04 -3.01 12.89
N SER A 98 1.65 -4.17 13.06
CA SER A 98 0.94 -5.43 12.91
C SER A 98 -0.18 -5.54 13.94
N ARG A 99 -1.30 -6.08 13.49
CA ARG A 99 -2.49 -6.34 14.31
C ARG A 99 -2.62 -7.85 14.63
N GLU A 100 -1.64 -8.65 14.24
CA GLU A 100 -1.61 -10.08 14.53
C GLU A 100 -1.31 -10.31 16.02
N SER A 101 -2.09 -11.20 16.63
CA SER A 101 -1.80 -11.66 17.99
C SER A 101 -0.62 -12.64 17.99
N PRO A 102 0.25 -12.65 19.03
CA PRO A 102 1.36 -13.60 19.12
C PRO A 102 0.92 -15.05 18.89
N LEU A 103 1.59 -15.75 17.97
CA LEU A 103 1.28 -17.16 17.66
C LEU A 103 1.39 -18.06 18.90
N ARG A 104 2.29 -17.73 19.83
CA ARG A 104 2.45 -18.44 21.10
C ARG A 104 1.65 -17.74 22.19
N ARG A 105 0.54 -18.35 22.59
CA ARG A 105 -0.30 -17.87 23.71
C ARG A 105 0.30 -18.13 25.09
N HIS A 106 1.13 -19.17 25.24
CA HIS A 106 1.77 -19.53 26.53
C HIS A 106 3.20 -20.02 26.31
N SER A 107 4.15 -19.63 27.18
CA SER A 107 5.59 -19.88 27.00
C SER A 107 5.96 -21.34 26.78
N LYS A 108 5.22 -22.25 27.43
CA LYS A 108 5.40 -23.71 27.38
C LYS A 108 4.85 -24.38 26.10
N HIS A 109 3.99 -23.72 25.34
CA HIS A 109 3.45 -24.30 24.10
C HIS A 109 4.43 -24.10 22.96
N LYS A 110 4.90 -25.21 22.38
CA LYS A 110 5.79 -25.17 21.22
C LYS A 110 4.99 -24.79 19.98
N LEU A 111 5.50 -23.84 19.20
CA LEU A 111 5.01 -23.57 17.86
C LEU A 111 5.27 -24.78 16.95
N LYS A 112 4.37 -24.98 15.98
CA LYS A 112 4.57 -25.91 14.86
C LYS A 112 5.91 -25.60 14.19
N LYS A 113 6.60 -26.64 13.71
CA LYS A 113 7.98 -26.53 13.20
C LYS A 113 8.06 -25.47 12.09
N GLU A 114 7.10 -25.48 11.18
CA GLU A 114 7.00 -24.53 10.07
C GLU A 114 6.83 -23.07 10.51
N HIS A 115 6.31 -22.81 11.71
CA HIS A 115 6.04 -21.44 12.20
C HIS A 115 7.16 -20.88 13.08
N ARG A 116 8.20 -21.66 13.42
CA ARG A 116 9.23 -21.23 14.38
C ARG A 116 10.11 -20.09 13.88
N ALA A 117 10.32 -20.00 12.56
CA ALA A 117 11.08 -18.92 11.94
C ALA A 117 10.21 -17.70 11.63
N TYR A 118 8.89 -17.80 11.81
CA TYR A 118 7.99 -16.69 11.56
C TYR A 118 8.11 -15.65 12.68
N VAL A 119 8.31 -14.40 12.26
CA VAL A 119 8.35 -13.25 13.14
C VAL A 119 7.27 -12.29 12.67
N ILE A 120 6.35 -11.95 13.59
CA ILE A 120 5.37 -10.88 13.40
C ILE A 120 6.16 -9.60 13.15
N GLN A 121 5.87 -8.95 12.03
CA GLN A 121 6.61 -7.79 11.58
C GLN A 121 5.64 -6.67 11.26
N ASP A 122 5.98 -5.49 11.74
CA ASP A 122 5.38 -4.25 11.28
C ASP A 122 5.80 -3.95 9.84
N LYS A 123 5.04 -3.06 9.20
CA LYS A 123 5.34 -2.56 7.86
C LYS A 123 5.74 -1.09 7.91
N LEU A 124 6.66 -0.72 7.03
CA LEU A 124 7.06 0.66 6.79
C LEU A 124 6.28 1.22 5.60
N ARG A 125 5.69 2.40 5.77
CA ARG A 125 4.95 3.13 4.74
C ARG A 125 5.55 4.51 4.54
N PHE A 126 5.52 4.99 3.30
CA PHE A 126 5.89 6.36 3.00
C PHE A 126 4.76 7.31 3.40
N ASN A 127 5.10 8.44 4.02
CA ASN A 127 4.11 9.47 4.32
C ASN A 127 3.69 10.26 3.07
N LYS A 128 4.57 10.34 2.08
CA LYS A 128 4.28 11.00 0.80
C LYS A 128 4.28 9.98 -0.34
N PRO A 129 3.18 9.86 -1.12
CA PRO A 129 3.15 9.06 -2.35
C PRO A 129 4.33 9.37 -3.28
N PHE A 130 4.73 10.64 -3.39
CA PHE A 130 5.90 11.05 -4.17
C PHE A 130 7.19 10.33 -3.80
N LEU A 131 7.51 10.23 -2.51
CA LEU A 131 8.74 9.55 -2.09
C LEU A 131 8.67 8.06 -2.41
N ARG A 132 7.50 7.42 -2.24
CA ARG A 132 7.33 6.03 -2.64
C ARG A 132 7.55 5.86 -4.14
N PHE A 133 6.96 6.72 -4.98
CA PHE A 133 7.17 6.71 -6.42
C PHE A 133 8.66 6.89 -6.77
N TRP A 134 9.32 7.90 -6.18
CA TRP A 134 10.72 8.21 -6.42
C TRP A 134 11.61 6.99 -6.16
N PHE A 135 11.54 6.40 -4.97
CA PHE A 135 12.38 5.25 -4.63
C PHE A 135 11.95 3.95 -5.30
N ALA A 136 10.68 3.81 -5.69
CA ALA A 136 10.21 2.61 -6.39
C ALA A 136 10.56 2.60 -7.89
N PHE A 137 10.57 3.77 -8.54
CA PHE A 137 10.63 3.89 -10.00
C PHE A 137 11.70 4.84 -10.51
N VAL A 138 12.02 5.95 -9.83
CA VAL A 138 12.98 6.93 -10.34
C VAL A 138 14.41 6.58 -9.93
N SER A 139 14.67 6.38 -8.64
CA SER A 139 16.01 6.06 -8.11
C SER A 139 16.70 4.87 -8.79
N PRO A 140 16.00 3.76 -9.15
CA PRO A 140 16.64 2.65 -9.87
C PRO A 140 17.24 3.03 -11.24
N TYR A 141 16.72 4.09 -11.87
CA TYR A 141 17.13 4.55 -13.21
C TYR A 141 17.79 5.94 -13.18
N GLN A 142 18.09 6.50 -12.01
CA GLN A 142 18.60 7.86 -11.83
C GLN A 142 19.80 8.18 -12.75
N ARG A 143 20.77 7.26 -12.87
CA ARG A 143 21.91 7.45 -13.79
C ARG A 143 21.47 7.60 -15.24
N LEU A 144 20.57 6.74 -15.72
CA LEU A 144 20.06 6.77 -17.10
C LEU A 144 19.23 8.03 -17.36
N LEU A 145 18.39 8.42 -16.40
CA LEU A 145 17.56 9.61 -16.49
C LEU A 145 18.41 10.89 -16.55
N ARG A 146 19.51 10.98 -15.78
CA ARG A 146 20.48 12.09 -15.90
C ARG A 146 21.18 12.13 -17.27
N GLU A 147 21.38 10.98 -17.91
CA GLU A 147 21.91 10.87 -19.27
C GLU A 147 20.83 11.11 -20.35
N GLY A 148 19.59 11.45 -19.96
CA GLY A 148 18.46 11.64 -20.88
C GLY A 148 17.88 10.34 -21.47
N LYS A 149 18.32 9.17 -20.98
CA LYS A 149 17.89 7.84 -21.44
C LYS A 149 16.69 7.37 -20.63
N LYS A 150 15.50 7.43 -21.23
CA LYS A 150 14.20 7.24 -20.54
C LYS A 150 13.57 5.87 -20.77
N GLU A 151 14.03 5.13 -21.76
CA GLU A 151 13.33 3.97 -22.31
C GLU A 151 13.13 2.89 -21.25
N ALA A 152 14.20 2.53 -20.54
CA ALA A 152 14.16 1.51 -19.48
C ALA A 152 13.29 1.93 -18.28
N PHE A 153 13.30 3.22 -17.92
CA PHE A 153 12.44 3.78 -16.88
C PHE A 153 10.96 3.70 -17.28
N MET A 154 10.63 4.18 -18.48
CA MET A 154 9.25 4.22 -18.97
C MET A 154 8.67 2.83 -19.16
N GLU A 155 9.46 1.87 -19.63
CA GLU A 155 9.03 0.48 -19.76
C GLU A 155 8.69 -0.14 -18.41
N ASN A 156 9.60 -0.04 -17.44
CA ASN A 156 9.36 -0.53 -16.08
C ASN A 156 8.18 0.20 -15.40
N PHE A 157 8.03 1.50 -15.64
CA PHE A 157 6.92 2.28 -15.11
C PHE A 157 5.58 1.78 -15.66
N ARG A 158 5.42 1.65 -16.99
CA ARG A 158 4.18 1.13 -17.62
C ARG A 158 3.78 -0.25 -17.11
N GLN A 159 4.76 -1.13 -16.90
CA GLN A 159 4.49 -2.50 -16.45
C GLN A 159 4.05 -2.58 -14.98
N HIS A 160 4.46 -1.63 -14.12
CA HIS A 160 4.36 -1.82 -12.67
C HIS A 160 3.69 -0.69 -11.89
N TYR A 161 3.36 0.46 -12.51
CA TYR A 161 2.79 1.61 -11.79
C TYR A 161 1.46 1.32 -11.08
N GLU A 162 0.73 0.26 -11.46
CA GLU A 162 -0.52 -0.15 -10.79
C GLU A 162 -0.36 -0.33 -9.27
N ARG A 163 0.83 -0.76 -8.81
CA ARG A 163 1.13 -0.97 -7.38
C ARG A 163 1.13 0.33 -6.55
N LEU A 164 1.34 1.48 -7.21
CA LEU A 164 1.26 2.80 -6.55
C LEU A 164 -0.19 3.15 -6.27
N ARG A 165 -1.03 3.04 -7.31
CA ARG A 165 -2.48 3.32 -7.26
C ARG A 165 -3.21 2.41 -6.29
N SER A 166 -2.84 1.12 -6.23
CA SER A 166 -3.49 0.14 -5.36
C SER A 166 -3.41 0.52 -3.89
N LEU A 167 -2.22 0.90 -3.39
CA LEU A 167 -2.06 1.29 -1.98
C LEU A 167 -2.85 2.55 -1.62
N VAL A 168 -2.81 3.58 -2.48
CA VAL A 168 -3.60 4.81 -2.28
C VAL A 168 -5.09 4.47 -2.27
N PHE A 169 -5.52 3.61 -3.18
CA PHE A 169 -6.91 3.18 -3.23
C PHE A 169 -7.34 2.42 -1.97
N GLU A 170 -6.48 1.56 -1.41
CA GLU A 170 -6.73 0.87 -0.14
C GLU A 170 -6.91 1.85 1.03
N GLU A 171 -6.11 2.92 1.10
CA GLU A 171 -6.25 3.98 2.10
C GLU A 171 -7.60 4.72 1.96
N LEU A 172 -7.99 5.06 0.73
CA LEU A 172 -9.28 5.70 0.45
C LEU A 172 -10.47 4.78 0.76
N CYS A 173 -10.35 3.47 0.47
CA CYS A 173 -11.38 2.49 0.80
C CYS A 173 -11.55 2.34 2.31
N ASN A 174 -10.46 2.38 3.08
CA ASN A 174 -10.53 2.41 4.53
C ASN A 174 -11.26 3.68 5.03
N ALA A 175 -10.93 4.86 4.50
CA ALA A 175 -11.62 6.11 4.85
C ALA A 175 -13.12 6.04 4.49
N LEU A 176 -13.46 5.57 3.29
CA LEU A 176 -14.84 5.37 2.87
C LEU A 176 -15.59 4.41 3.80
N LEU A 177 -14.96 3.34 4.28
CA LEU A 177 -15.59 2.42 5.21
C LEU A 177 -15.93 3.10 6.53
N LEU A 178 -15.03 3.95 7.05
CA LEU A 178 -15.27 4.72 8.28
C LEU A 178 -16.48 5.64 8.14
N GLU A 179 -16.55 6.41 7.05
CA GLU A 179 -17.64 7.37 6.80
C GLU A 179 -18.97 6.68 6.48
N SER A 180 -18.95 5.59 5.72
CA SER A 180 -20.17 4.90 5.28
C SER A 180 -20.71 3.89 6.30
N SER A 181 -20.05 3.68 7.44
CA SER A 181 -20.47 2.70 8.42
C SER A 181 -21.57 3.25 9.33
N LYS A 182 -22.72 2.56 9.37
CA LYS A 182 -23.81 2.88 10.31
C LYS A 182 -23.43 2.66 11.78
N GLU A 183 -22.55 1.68 12.01
CA GLU A 183 -22.01 1.41 13.34
C GLU A 183 -20.61 2.00 13.43
N LYS A 184 -20.31 2.73 14.50
CA LYS A 184 -19.02 3.35 14.70
C LYS A 184 -17.90 2.31 14.69
N ILE A 185 -16.87 2.59 13.90
CA ILE A 185 -15.69 1.74 13.78
C ILE A 185 -14.64 2.22 14.78
N PHE A 186 -14.20 1.33 15.67
CA PHE A 186 -13.19 1.61 16.67
C PHE A 186 -11.77 1.49 16.10
N SER A 187 -11.56 0.59 15.15
CA SER A 187 -10.26 0.36 14.49
C SER A 187 -10.48 -0.10 13.06
N SER A 188 -9.75 0.45 12.10
CA SER A 188 -9.69 0.00 10.70
C SER A 188 -8.26 0.10 10.18
N GLY A 189 -7.95 -0.70 9.17
CA GLY A 189 -6.65 -0.74 8.51
C GLY A 189 -6.38 -2.14 7.96
N SER A 190 -5.24 -2.31 7.31
CA SER A 190 -4.86 -3.62 6.78
C SER A 190 -4.56 -4.62 7.91
N TYR A 191 -4.54 -5.90 7.58
CA TYR A 191 -4.16 -6.98 8.48
C TYR A 191 -3.35 -8.01 7.72
N TRP A 192 -2.29 -8.50 8.32
CA TRP A 192 -1.53 -9.63 7.81
C TRP A 192 -1.14 -10.55 8.95
N ASN A 193 -1.14 -11.84 8.67
CA ASN A 193 -0.58 -12.87 9.54
C ASN A 193 0.30 -13.82 8.71
N ILE A 194 0.66 -14.97 9.28
CA ILE A 194 1.41 -16.01 8.57
C ILE A 194 0.63 -16.66 7.41
N HIS A 195 -0.71 -16.61 7.42
CA HIS A 195 -1.57 -17.30 6.47
C HIS A 195 -2.10 -16.40 5.34
N SER A 196 -2.39 -15.14 5.63
CA SER A 196 -3.13 -14.26 4.74
C SER A 196 -2.84 -12.78 5.01
N GLU A 197 -3.14 -11.97 4.00
CA GLU A 197 -3.16 -10.52 4.05
C GLU A 197 -4.51 -10.02 3.53
N PHE A 198 -5.03 -8.99 4.21
CA PHE A 198 -6.29 -8.32 3.92
C PHE A 198 -6.06 -6.82 3.91
N ASP A 199 -6.64 -6.15 2.93
CA ASP A 199 -6.52 -4.70 2.77
C ASP A 199 -7.31 -3.95 3.85
N VAL A 200 -8.39 -4.58 4.34
CA VAL A 200 -9.25 -4.03 5.39
C VAL A 200 -9.58 -5.11 6.42
N LEU A 201 -9.30 -4.81 7.68
CA LEU A 201 -9.92 -5.42 8.85
C LEU A 201 -10.40 -4.31 9.75
N ALA A 202 -11.71 -4.15 9.87
CA ALA A 202 -12.32 -3.18 10.77
C ALA A 202 -13.02 -3.88 11.94
N ILE A 203 -12.97 -3.25 13.11
CA ILE A 203 -13.61 -3.69 14.34
C ILE A 203 -14.56 -2.59 14.78
N THR A 204 -15.84 -2.92 14.89
CA THR A 204 -16.86 -1.99 15.36
C THR A 204 -16.84 -1.85 16.89
N GLU A 205 -17.52 -0.84 17.44
CA GLU A 205 -17.66 -0.69 18.89
C GLU A 205 -18.38 -1.90 19.55
N LYS A 206 -19.28 -2.59 18.83
CA LYS A 206 -19.88 -3.86 19.30
C LYS A 206 -19.00 -5.09 19.03
N LYS A 207 -17.71 -4.89 18.72
CA LYS A 207 -16.71 -5.94 18.47
C LYS A 207 -17.02 -6.84 17.27
N LYS A 208 -17.80 -6.36 16.31
CA LYS A 208 -18.03 -7.08 15.04
C LYS A 208 -16.85 -6.87 14.12
N ILE A 209 -16.43 -7.93 13.43
CA ILE A 209 -15.32 -7.87 12.47
C ILE A 209 -15.86 -7.70 11.06
N ILE A 210 -15.39 -6.65 10.40
CA ILE A 210 -15.60 -6.41 8.99
C ILE A 210 -14.28 -6.70 8.28
N LEU A 211 -14.30 -7.54 7.25
CA LEU A 211 -13.10 -7.92 6.50
C LEU A 211 -13.28 -7.56 5.03
N GLY A 212 -12.25 -7.00 4.39
CA GLY A 212 -12.39 -6.54 3.03
C GLY A 212 -11.13 -6.56 2.19
N GLU A 213 -11.37 -6.41 0.89
CA GLU A 213 -10.36 -6.42 -0.16
C GLU A 213 -10.67 -5.30 -1.17
N CYS A 214 -9.63 -4.61 -1.63
CA CYS A 214 -9.71 -3.45 -2.51
C CYS A 214 -9.09 -3.79 -3.87
N LYS A 215 -9.86 -3.64 -4.95
CA LYS A 215 -9.40 -3.97 -6.31
C LYS A 215 -9.39 -2.75 -7.21
N TYR A 216 -8.20 -2.18 -7.39
CA TYR A 216 -7.95 -1.14 -8.38
C TYR A 216 -7.55 -1.77 -9.73
N LYS A 217 -8.53 -2.29 -10.49
CA LYS A 217 -8.30 -2.95 -11.79
C LYS A 217 -9.35 -2.53 -12.80
N GLU A 218 -8.99 -2.59 -14.09
CA GLU A 218 -9.92 -2.26 -15.19
C GLU A 218 -11.06 -3.28 -15.36
N ARG A 219 -10.86 -4.51 -14.88
CA ARG A 219 -11.90 -5.55 -14.91
C ARG A 219 -12.81 -5.49 -13.69
N LYS A 220 -14.06 -5.89 -13.88
CA LYS A 220 -15.04 -6.07 -12.80
C LYS A 220 -14.59 -7.12 -11.79
N VAL A 221 -14.94 -6.89 -10.52
CA VAL A 221 -14.77 -7.87 -9.44
C VAL A 221 -15.86 -8.93 -9.55
N CYS A 222 -15.46 -10.20 -9.53
CA CYS A 222 -16.35 -11.35 -9.67
C CYS A 222 -16.51 -12.10 -8.34
N LYS A 223 -17.49 -13.01 -8.26
CA LYS A 223 -17.77 -13.83 -7.08
C LYS A 223 -16.57 -14.60 -6.53
N ASN A 224 -15.65 -15.02 -7.40
CA ASN A 224 -14.41 -15.68 -7.00
C ASN A 224 -13.57 -14.85 -6.00
N GLU A 225 -13.58 -13.51 -6.09
CA GLU A 225 -12.84 -12.68 -5.13
C GLU A 225 -13.45 -12.73 -3.72
N LEU A 226 -14.78 -12.82 -3.60
CA LEU A 226 -15.44 -13.06 -2.32
C LEU A 226 -15.07 -14.42 -1.74
N THR A 227 -15.14 -15.48 -2.54
CA THR A 227 -14.79 -16.84 -2.10
C THR A 227 -13.34 -16.94 -1.64
N LYS A 228 -12.40 -16.25 -2.31
CA LYS A 228 -11.01 -16.16 -1.86
C LYS A 228 -10.89 -15.44 -0.51
N LEU A 229 -11.61 -14.34 -0.33
CA LEU A 229 -11.60 -13.58 0.91
C LEU A 229 -12.14 -14.41 2.09
N GLU A 230 -13.24 -15.13 1.88
CA GLU A 230 -13.81 -16.07 2.85
C GLU A 230 -12.82 -17.18 3.22
N TYR A 231 -12.16 -17.78 2.22
CA TYR A 231 -11.16 -18.82 2.45
C TYR A 231 -9.96 -18.30 3.25
N LYS A 232 -9.42 -17.13 2.91
CA LYS A 232 -8.34 -16.47 3.67
C LYS A 232 -8.77 -16.21 5.13
N ALA A 233 -10.01 -15.75 5.34
CA ALA A 233 -10.56 -15.48 6.67
C ALA A 233 -10.63 -16.76 7.52
N MET A 234 -11.12 -17.86 6.93
CA MET A 234 -11.16 -19.18 7.58
C MET A 234 -9.75 -19.67 7.94
N ALA A 235 -8.80 -19.60 7.00
CA ALA A 235 -7.41 -19.99 7.23
C ALA A 235 -6.74 -19.16 8.34
N SER A 236 -7.19 -17.92 8.52
CA SER A 236 -6.72 -17.00 9.56
C SER A 236 -7.49 -17.09 10.88
N ASN A 237 -8.52 -17.94 10.96
CA ASN A 237 -9.43 -18.08 12.09
C ASN A 237 -10.04 -16.73 12.54
N ILE A 238 -10.44 -15.90 11.58
CA ILE A 238 -11.07 -14.60 11.83
C ILE A 238 -12.59 -14.77 11.74
N PRO A 239 -13.35 -14.52 12.83
CA PRO A 239 -14.81 -14.61 12.83
C PRO A 239 -15.42 -13.36 12.19
N VAL A 240 -15.53 -13.37 10.86
CA VAL A 240 -16.03 -12.24 10.08
C VAL A 240 -17.56 -12.16 10.15
N GLU A 241 -18.08 -11.00 10.54
CA GLU A 241 -19.50 -10.69 10.54
C GLU A 241 -19.95 -10.10 9.19
N THR A 242 -19.08 -9.33 8.53
CA THR A 242 -19.39 -8.69 7.25
C THR A 242 -18.17 -8.67 6.34
N TYR A 243 -18.35 -9.09 5.10
CA TYR A 243 -17.38 -8.94 4.03
C TYR A 243 -17.64 -7.66 3.25
N VAL A 244 -16.55 -7.00 2.84
CA VAL A 244 -16.62 -5.79 2.02
C VAL A 244 -15.69 -5.92 0.84
N LEU A 245 -16.20 -5.64 -0.36
CA LEU A 245 -15.37 -5.56 -1.56
C LEU A 245 -15.43 -4.14 -2.13
N PHE A 246 -14.25 -3.60 -2.43
CA PHE A 246 -14.11 -2.32 -3.12
C PHE A 246 -13.61 -2.57 -4.55
N SER A 247 -14.21 -1.90 -5.54
CA SER A 247 -13.86 -2.10 -6.94
C SER A 247 -13.76 -0.79 -7.72
N LYS A 248 -12.65 -0.61 -8.45
CA LYS A 248 -12.53 0.49 -9.41
C LYS A 248 -13.57 0.37 -10.52
N SER A 249 -13.69 -0.80 -11.13
CA SER A 249 -14.53 -1.03 -12.32
C SER A 249 -15.90 -1.67 -12.01
N GLY A 250 -16.33 -1.66 -10.75
CA GLY A 250 -17.58 -2.26 -10.30
C GLY A 250 -17.57 -3.79 -10.26
N PHE A 251 -18.76 -4.40 -10.27
CA PHE A 251 -18.96 -5.82 -9.94
C PHE A 251 -19.65 -6.60 -11.07
N SER A 252 -19.41 -7.92 -11.12
CA SER A 252 -20.09 -8.80 -12.07
C SER A 252 -21.58 -8.94 -11.73
N LYS A 253 -22.42 -9.21 -12.75
CA LYS A 253 -23.87 -9.43 -12.54
C LYS A 253 -24.14 -10.58 -11.57
N GLU A 254 -23.34 -11.64 -11.64
CA GLU A 254 -23.43 -12.79 -10.73
C GLU A 254 -23.20 -12.39 -9.27
N LEU A 255 -22.17 -11.57 -8.99
CA LEU A 255 -21.88 -11.10 -7.63
C LEU A 255 -22.97 -10.15 -7.12
N LEU A 256 -23.48 -9.26 -7.97
CA LEU A 256 -24.60 -8.37 -7.63
C LEU A 256 -25.89 -9.13 -7.34
N ALA A 257 -26.14 -10.24 -8.05
CA ALA A 257 -27.28 -11.11 -7.79
C ALA A 257 -27.13 -11.95 -6.52
N SER A 258 -25.94 -12.02 -5.92
CA SER A 258 -25.74 -12.74 -4.67
C SER A 258 -26.47 -12.04 -3.53
N SER A 259 -27.47 -12.71 -2.92
CA SER A 259 -28.30 -12.15 -1.85
C SER A 259 -27.63 -12.26 -0.47
N SER A 260 -26.30 -12.18 -0.41
CA SER A 260 -25.56 -12.42 0.83
C SER A 260 -25.78 -11.25 1.81
N LYS A 261 -26.49 -11.51 2.90
CA LYS A 261 -26.82 -10.48 3.92
C LYS A 261 -25.58 -9.88 4.59
N ASN A 262 -24.45 -10.57 4.54
CA ASN A 262 -23.17 -10.19 5.14
C ASN A 262 -22.18 -9.62 4.12
N LEU A 263 -22.62 -9.18 2.93
CA LEU A 263 -21.75 -8.60 1.90
C LEU A 263 -22.10 -7.14 1.63
N ARG A 264 -21.09 -6.27 1.60
CA ARG A 264 -21.21 -4.88 1.13
C ARG A 264 -20.28 -4.67 -0.05
N LEU A 265 -20.76 -3.94 -1.05
CA LEU A 265 -20.04 -3.68 -2.29
C LEU A 265 -19.94 -2.17 -2.48
N PHE A 266 -18.72 -1.69 -2.72
CA PHE A 266 -18.43 -0.28 -2.98
C PHE A 266 -17.67 -0.12 -4.29
N ASP A 267 -18.12 0.80 -5.12
CA ASP A 267 -17.45 1.16 -6.36
C ASP A 267 -16.84 2.58 -6.28
N LEU A 268 -16.25 3.07 -7.37
CA LEU A 268 -15.72 4.44 -7.40
C LEU A 268 -16.76 5.51 -7.12
N ALA A 269 -18.02 5.32 -7.53
CA ALA A 269 -19.06 6.29 -7.26
C ALA A 269 -19.30 6.44 -5.75
N SER A 270 -19.06 5.37 -4.98
CA SER A 270 -19.15 5.38 -3.53
C SER A 270 -18.12 6.30 -2.85
N LEU A 271 -16.97 6.57 -3.49
CA LEU A 271 -15.95 7.48 -2.96
C LEU A 271 -16.38 8.95 -2.94
N SER A 272 -17.47 9.31 -3.64
CA SER A 272 -18.02 10.67 -3.63
C SER A 272 -18.39 11.17 -2.23
N ILE A 273 -18.63 10.26 -1.27
CA ILE A 273 -18.89 10.59 0.15
C ILE A 273 -17.69 11.30 0.81
N LEU A 274 -16.48 11.10 0.28
CA LEU A 274 -15.25 11.69 0.82
C LEU A 274 -14.93 13.08 0.26
N LEU A 275 -15.73 13.58 -0.70
CA LEU A 275 -15.55 14.86 -1.39
C LEU A 275 -16.58 15.87 -0.90
#